data_AF-A0A9E2Q7E2-F1
#
_entry.id   AF-A0A9E2Q7E2-F1
#
_cell.length_a   1.000
_cell.length_b   1.000
_cell.length_c   1.000
_cell.angle_alpha   90.00
_cell.angle_beta   90.00
_cell.angle_gamma   90.00
#
_symmetry.space_group_name_H-M   'P 1'
#
loop_
_entity.id
_entity.type
_entity.pdbx_description
1 polymer ?
#
loop_
_entity_poly.entity_id
_entity_poly.type
_entity_poly.pdbx_seq_one_letter_code
_entity_poly.pdbx_strand_id
1 'polypeptide(L)' 'MDEETGLIYYGRRYYDPKLGEWINCDPKGFVDGLNLYAFVMNDPLIKVDLYGLYYNFYNPNIEAAQINYQNALIN' A
#
# COMPACT_ATOMS: atom_id res chain seq x y z
N MET A 1 13.16 0.04 -1.67
CA MET A 1 13.40 1.48 -1.42
C MET A 1 14.38 1.94 -2.45
N ASP A 2 14.14 3.09 -3.06
CA ASP A 2 15.05 3.74 -3.98
C ASP A 2 16.18 4.43 -3.20
N GLU A 3 17.44 4.19 -3.57
CA GLU A 3 18.60 4.65 -2.80
C GLU A 3 18.91 6.14 -2.98
N GLU A 4 18.54 6.72 -4.13
CA GLU A 4 18.79 8.14 -4.43
C GLU A 4 17.78 9.04 -3.72
N THR A 5 16.52 8.62 -3.73
CA THR A 5 15.39 9.42 -3.23
C THR A 5 14.92 9.01 -1.83
N GLY A 6 15.18 7.76 -1.41
CA GLY A 6 14.64 7.18 -0.18
C GLY A 6 13.16 6.79 -0.26
N LEU A 7 12.53 6.92 -1.44
CA LEU A 7 11.12 6.63 -1.65
C LEU A 7 10.88 5.13 -1.86
N ILE A 8 9.65 4.68 -1.60
CA ILE A 8 9.23 3.31 -1.86
C ILE A 8 8.14 3.33 -2.93
N TYR A 9 8.39 2.64 -4.05
CA TYR A 9 7.42 2.51 -5.12
C TYR A 9 6.47 1.34 -4.88
N TYR A 10 5.15 1.62 -4.84
CA TYR A 10 4.08 0.64 -4.62
C TYR A 10 3.32 0.30 -5.93
N GLY A 11 3.86 0.63 -7.10
CA GLY A 11 3.23 0.37 -8.39
C GLY A 11 2.32 1.49 -8.89
N ARG A 12 1.56 2.16 -8.01
CA ARG A 12 0.74 3.33 -8.39
C ARG A 12 1.13 4.63 -7.71
N ARG A 13 1.76 4.55 -6.54
CA ARG A 13 2.21 5.70 -5.78
C ARG A 13 3.60 5.46 -5.23
N TYR A 14 4.29 6.56 -4.95
CA TYR A 14 5.53 6.57 -4.19
C TYR A 14 5.23 6.99 -2.75
N TYR A 15 5.71 6.22 -1.79
CA TYR A 15 5.60 6.48 -0.37
C TYR A 15 6.90 7.08 0.15
N ASP A 16 6.81 8.14 0.95
CA ASP A 16 7.94 8.70 1.68
C ASP A 16 7.90 8.21 3.14
N PRO A 17 8.79 7.27 3.54
CA PRO A 17 8.82 6.76 4.91
C PRO A 17 9.28 7.78 5.95
N LYS A 18 9.91 8.89 5.54
CA LYS A 18 10.30 9.98 6.47
C LYS A 18 9.11 10.86 6.81
N LEU A 19 8.20 11.07 5.85
CA LEU A 19 6.98 11.86 6.05
C LEU A 19 5.82 11.01 6.57
N GLY A 20 5.78 9.72 6.25
CA GLY A 20 4.66 8.85 6.57
C GLY A 20 3.46 9.01 5.63
N GLU A 21 3.68 9.53 4.41
CA GLU A 21 2.62 9.87 3.46
C GLU A 21 2.98 9.46 2.03
N TRP A 22 1.97 9.40 1.16
CA TRP A 22 2.19 9.34 -0.28
C TRP A 22 2.70 10.69 -0.79
N ILE A 23 3.59 10.69 -1.78
CA ILE A 23 4.03 11.93 -2.42
C ILE A 23 3.16 12.33 -3.62
N ASN A 24 2.31 11.42 -4.09
CA ASN A 24 1.38 11.64 -5.18
C ASN A 24 -0.06 11.43 -4.70
N CYS A 25 -1.01 12.23 -5.21
CA CYS A 25 -2.43 12.05 -4.93
C CYS A 25 -2.91 10.62 -5.26
N ASP A 26 -3.88 10.14 -4.48
CA ASP A 26 -4.62 8.93 -4.80
C ASP A 26 -5.28 9.03 -6.20
N PRO A 27 -4.93 8.13 -7.15
CA PRO A 27 -5.51 8.15 -8.49
C PRO A 27 -7.01 7.80 -8.50
N LYS A 28 -7.55 7.24 -7.41
CA LYS A 28 -8.99 7.02 -7.24
C LYS A 28 -9.72 8.24 -6.69
N GLY A 29 -9.00 9.32 -6.36
CA GLY A 29 -9.59 10.50 -5.73
C GLY A 29 -10.04 10.22 -4.30
N PHE A 30 -11.16 10.83 -3.88
CA PHE A 30 -11.61 10.85 -2.48
C PHE A 30 -12.26 9.55 -1.97
N VAL A 31 -11.97 8.40 -2.59
CA VAL A 31 -12.57 7.11 -2.23
C VAL A 31 -12.11 6.63 -0.85
N ASP A 32 -10.84 6.86 -0.52
CA ASP A 32 -10.23 6.37 0.71
C ASP A 32 -10.17 7.45 1.82
N GLY A 33 -10.79 8.61 1.57
CA GLY A 33 -10.89 9.73 2.49
C GLY A 33 -10.61 11.10 1.85
N LEU A 34 -10.70 12.15 2.66
CA LEU A 34 -10.48 13.53 2.20
C LEU A 34 -9.00 13.86 1.97
N ASN A 35 -8.08 13.17 2.65
CA ASN A 35 -6.65 13.34 2.46
C ASN A 35 -6.14 12.36 1.39
N LEU A 36 -5.90 12.86 0.18
CA LEU A 36 -5.41 12.08 -0.96
C LEU A 36 -3.95 11.59 -0.80
N TYR A 37 -3.26 12.03 0.24
CA TYR A 37 -1.86 11.69 0.52
C TYR A 37 -1.72 10.77 1.74
N ALA A 38 -2.80 10.50 2.49
CA ALA A 38 -2.73 9.67 3.69
C ALA A 38 -2.29 8.25 3.35
N PHE A 39 -1.23 7.78 4.01
CA PHE A 39 -0.84 6.38 3.96
C PHE A 39 -1.74 5.59 4.90
N VAL A 40 -2.47 4.60 4.37
CA VAL A 40 -3.34 3.66 5.12
C VAL A 40 -4.21 4.31 6.22
N MET A 41 -4.80 5.47 5.91
CA MET A 41 -5.58 6.28 6.86
C MET A 41 -4.86 6.62 8.18
N ASN A 42 -3.54 6.81 8.12
CA ASN A 42 -2.68 7.07 9.28
C ASN A 42 -2.71 5.96 10.35
N ASP A 43 -3.01 4.72 9.94
CA ASP A 43 -3.09 3.57 10.83
C ASP A 43 -2.29 2.35 10.30
N PRO A 44 -0.96 2.49 10.17
CA PRO A 44 -0.10 1.48 9.55
C PRO A 44 0.19 0.26 10.43
N LEU A 45 -0.31 0.24 11.67
CA LEU A 45 -0.12 -0.89 12.56
C LEU A 45 -1.02 -2.08 12.19
N ILE A 46 -2.21 -1.79 11.66
CA ILE A 46 -3.22 -2.82 11.35
C ILE A 46 -3.67 -2.80 9.89
N LYS A 47 -3.19 -1.85 9.09
CA LYS A 47 -3.56 -1.72 7.67
C LYS A 47 -2.33 -1.76 6.77
N VAL A 48 -2.53 -2.33 5.59
CA VAL A 48 -1.54 -2.43 4.52
C VAL A 48 -2.14 -1.97 3.21
N ASP A 49 -1.38 -1.26 2.38
CA ASP A 49 -1.73 -0.97 0.98
C ASP A 49 -0.67 -1.60 0.09
N LEU A 50 -1.02 -2.68 -0.62
CA LEU A 50 -0.06 -3.46 -1.41
C LEU A 50 0.24 -2.84 -2.79
N TYR A 51 -0.64 -1.96 -3.28
CA TYR A 51 -0.61 -1.48 -4.67
C TYR A 51 -0.63 0.05 -4.79
N GLY A 52 -0.65 0.76 -3.67
CA GLY A 52 -0.82 2.20 -3.64
C GLY A 52 -2.21 2.61 -4.14
N LEU A 53 -3.26 1.87 -3.79
CA LEU A 53 -4.64 2.12 -4.27
C LEU A 53 -5.74 1.92 -3.23
N TYR A 54 -5.55 1.02 -2.27
CA TYR A 54 -6.54 0.76 -1.23
C TYR A 54 -5.86 0.05 -0.08
N TYR A 55 -6.20 0.46 1.14
CA TYR A 55 -5.78 -0.26 2.31
C TYR A 55 -6.65 -1.50 2.53
N ASN A 56 -6.06 -2.53 3.12
CA ASN A 56 -6.75 -3.67 3.70
C ASN A 56 -6.32 -3.83 5.15
N PHE A 57 -7.15 -4.47 5.95
CA PHE A 57 -6.71 -4.92 7.27
C PHE A 57 -5.70 -6.05 7.09
N TYR A 58 -4.58 -5.96 7.81
CA TYR A 58 -3.65 -7.06 7.87
C TYR A 58 -4.33 -8.28 8.51
N ASN A 59 -4.48 -9.36 7.73
CA ASN A 59 -4.95 -10.64 8.22
C ASN A 59 -3.94 -11.71 7.81
N PRO A 60 -3.11 -12.21 8.74
CA PRO A 60 -2.03 -13.14 8.42
C PRO A 60 -2.54 -14.47 7.83
N ASN A 61 -3.80 -14.83 8.09
CA ASN A 61 -4.39 -16.07 7.57
C ASN A 61 -4.83 -15.96 6.10
N ILE A 62 -5.13 -14.74 5.60
CA ILE A 62 -5.56 -14.51 4.22
C ILE A 62 -4.36 -14.41 3.28
N GLU A 63 -3.28 -13.74 3.71
CA GLU A 63 -2.06 -13.61 2.89
C GLU A 63 -1.43 -14.95 2.56
N ALA A 64 -1.34 -15.85 3.54
CA ALA A 64 -0.88 -17.23 3.32
C ALA A 64 -1.76 -17.96 2.29
N ALA A 65 -3.08 -17.76 2.34
CA ALA A 65 -4.01 -18.36 1.38
C ALA A 65 -3.86 -17.74 -0.03
N GLN A 66 -3.66 -16.43 -0.13
CA GLN A 66 -3.44 -15.73 -1.41
C GLN A 66 -2.14 -16.18 -2.08
N ILE A 67 -1.04 -16.27 -1.33
CA ILE A 67 0.26 -16.73 -1.83
C ILE A 67 0.16 -18.19 -2.30
N ASN A 68 -0.50 -19.05 -1.52
CA ASN A 68 -0.74 -20.44 -1.91
C ASN A 68 -1.57 -20.56 -3.20
N TYR A 69 -2.62 -19.74 -3.34
CA TYR A 69 -3.43 -19.69 -4.55
C TYR A 69 -2.64 -19.20 -5.77
N GLN A 70 -1.85 -18.12 -5.62
CA GLN A 70 -1.02 -17.63 -6.71
C GLN A 70 0.00 -18.70 -7.12
N ASN A 71 0.71 -19.33 -6.18
CA ASN A 71 1.66 -20.41 -6.45
C ASN A 71 1.03 -21.64 -7.13
N ALA A 72 -0.25 -21.93 -6.83
CA ALA A 72 -0.99 -23.03 -7.46
C ALA A 72 -1.40 -22.73 -8.91
N LEU A 73 -1.46 -21.47 -9.33
CA LEU A 73 -1.80 -21.06 -10.71
C LEU A 73 -0.59 -20.98 -11.65
N ILE A 74 0.63 -21.03 -11.11
CA ILE A 74 1.90 -20.91 -11.87
C ILE A 74 2.62 -22.26 -12.03
N ASN A 75 2.03 -23.35 -11.54
CA ASN A 75 2.43 -24.74 -11.78
C ASN A 75 1.39 -25.45 -12.63
#